data_AF-A0A845YL58-F1
#
_entry.id   AF-A0A845YL58-F1
#
_cell.length_a   1.000
_cell.length_b   1.000
_cell.length_c   1.000
_cell.angle_alpha   90.00
_cell.angle_beta   90.00
_cell.angle_gamma   90.00
#
_symmetry.space_group_name_H-M   'P 1'
#
loop_
_entity.id
_entity.type
_entity.pdbx_description
1 polymer ?
#
loop_
_entity_poly.entity_id
_entity_poly.type
_entity_poly.pdbx_seq_one_letter_code
_entity_poly.pdbx_strand_id
1 'polypeptide(L)'
;MVHWSRERAAYNRYMDNKSYEASILSTQEFEALLQIEQIEQAEIRGRQQGRQEGIQENTIAIARSCKQKGLDVETIMAITQLSREDIEAL
;
A
#
# COMPACT_ATOMS: atom_id res chain seq x y z
N MET A 1 63.86 -7.32 2.74
CA MET A 1 62.62 -8.07 3.03
C MET A 1 61.52 -7.12 3.55
N VAL A 2 61.23 -6.01 2.85
CA VAL A 2 60.33 -4.94 3.34
C VAL A 2 59.17 -4.65 2.36
N HIS A 3 59.34 -4.94 1.07
CA HIS A 3 58.30 -4.68 0.04
C HIS A 3 57.05 -5.56 0.17
N TRP A 4 57.20 -6.85 0.49
CA TRP A 4 56.08 -7.79 0.70
C TRP A 4 55.12 -7.36 1.82
N SER A 5 55.58 -6.58 2.80
CA SER A 5 54.74 -6.07 3.89
C SER A 5 53.84 -4.90 3.43
N ARG A 6 54.35 -4.03 2.54
CA ARG A 6 53.62 -2.88 2.01
C ARG A 6 52.56 -3.30 1.00
N GLU A 7 52.89 -4.22 0.09
CA GLU A 7 51.92 -4.75 -0.88
C GLU A 7 50.80 -5.51 -0.19
N ARG A 8 51.13 -6.33 0.81
CA ARG A 8 50.12 -7.05 1.59
C ARG A 8 49.21 -6.12 2.41
N ALA A 9 49.78 -5.05 2.97
CA ALA A 9 48.99 -4.02 3.66
C ALA A 9 48.05 -3.25 2.70
N ALA A 10 48.53 -2.93 1.49
CA ALA A 10 47.71 -2.30 0.47
C ALA A 10 46.58 -3.23 -0.01
N TYR A 11 46.89 -4.52 -0.21
CA TYR A 11 45.91 -5.54 -0.58
C TYR A 11 44.83 -5.72 0.49
N ASN A 12 45.21 -5.82 1.76
CA ASN A 12 44.24 -5.94 2.86
C ASN A 12 43.30 -4.73 2.92
N ARG A 13 43.83 -3.50 2.78
CA ARG A 13 43.00 -2.29 2.72
C ARG A 13 42.03 -2.28 1.54
N TYR A 14 42.46 -2.75 0.38
CA TYR A 14 41.59 -2.91 -0.79
C TYR A 14 40.46 -3.90 -0.50
N MET A 15 40.77 -5.04 0.10
CA MET A 15 39.77 -6.05 0.47
C MET A 15 38.80 -5.53 1.54
N ASP A 16 39.30 -4.83 2.56
CA ASP A 16 38.46 -4.23 3.61
C ASP A 16 37.50 -3.19 3.02
N ASN A 17 37.98 -2.33 2.12
CA ASN A 17 37.14 -1.38 1.40
C ASN A 17 36.07 -2.10 0.58
N LYS A 18 36.42 -3.18 -0.11
CA LYS A 18 35.45 -3.98 -0.89
C LYS A 18 34.41 -4.64 0.00
N SER A 19 34.80 -5.16 1.16
CA SER A 19 33.86 -5.71 2.14
C SER A 19 32.94 -4.64 2.72
N TYR A 20 33.45 -3.44 2.99
CA TYR A 20 32.65 -2.31 3.45
C TYR A 20 31.65 -1.83 2.39
N GLU A 21 32.10 -1.66 1.14
CA GLU A 21 31.25 -1.34 -0.02
C GLU A 21 30.12 -2.38 -0.17
N ALA A 22 30.45 -3.67 -0.09
CA ALA A 22 29.47 -4.74 -0.18
C ALA A 22 28.45 -4.70 0.99
N SER A 23 28.90 -4.38 2.20
CA SER A 23 28.01 -4.24 3.36
C SER A 23 27.02 -3.09 3.18
N ILE A 24 27.48 -1.92 2.71
CA ILE A 24 26.60 -0.77 2.43
C ILE A 24 25.59 -1.14 1.36
N LEU A 25 26.06 -1.75 0.27
CA LEU A 25 25.18 -2.14 -0.83
C LEU A 25 24.11 -3.12 -0.36
N SER A 26 24.48 -4.11 0.46
CA SER A 26 23.52 -5.05 1.05
C SER A 26 22.45 -4.35 1.89
N THR A 27 22.83 -3.33 2.68
CA THR A 27 21.85 -2.53 3.43
C THR A 27 20.93 -1.74 2.50
N GLN A 28 21.48 -1.09 1.47
CA GLN A 28 20.70 -0.32 0.50
C GLN A 28 19.73 -1.19 -0.30
N GLU A 29 20.15 -2.39 -0.71
CA GLU A 29 19.30 -3.37 -1.38
C GLU A 29 18.15 -3.80 -0.47
N PHE A 30 18.43 -4.07 0.80
CA PHE A 30 17.40 -4.41 1.78
C PHE A 30 16.39 -3.28 1.98
N GLU A 31 16.86 -2.03 2.15
CA GLU A 31 16.00 -0.85 2.27
C GLU A 31 15.16 -0.62 1.02
N ALA A 32 15.72 -0.86 -0.17
CA ALA A 32 14.99 -0.74 -1.43
C ALA A 32 13.87 -1.78 -1.54
N LEU A 33 14.14 -3.04 -1.15
CA LEU A 33 13.11 -4.09 -1.12
C LEU A 33 11.99 -3.76 -0.14
N LEU A 34 12.32 -3.26 1.05
CA LEU A 34 11.33 -2.82 2.03
C LEU A 34 10.47 -1.67 1.49
N GLN A 35 11.08 -0.70 0.79
CA GLN A 35 10.33 0.40 0.16
C GLN A 35 9.38 -0.11 -0.92
N ILE A 36 9.82 -1.06 -1.75
CA ILE A 36 8.96 -1.70 -2.76
C ILE A 36 7.76 -2.37 -2.09
N GLU A 37 7.98 -3.18 -1.05
CA GLU A 37 6.91 -3.85 -0.31
C GLU A 37 5.94 -2.84 0.30
N GLN A 38 6.44 -1.74 0.88
CA GLN A 38 5.59 -0.69 1.45
C GLN A 38 4.71 -0.01 0.39
N ILE A 39 5.27 0.27 -0.80
CA ILE A 39 4.52 0.86 -1.91
C ILE A 39 3.44 -0.10 -2.39
N GLU A 40 3.78 -1.39 -2.58
CA GLU A 40 2.81 -2.41 -3.00
C GLU A 40 1.67 -2.54 -1.99
N GLN A 41 1.98 -2.57 -0.69
CA GLN A 41 0.97 -2.61 0.37
C GLN A 41 0.10 -1.35 0.37
N ALA A 42 0.68 -0.18 0.16
CA ALA A 42 -0.07 1.08 0.07
C ALA A 42 -1.03 1.08 -1.14
N GLU A 43 -0.59 0.60 -2.30
CA GLU A 43 -1.45 0.48 -3.48
C GLU A 43 -2.59 -0.54 -3.29
N ILE A 44 -2.32 -1.66 -2.62
CA ILE A 44 -3.34 -2.66 -2.31
C ILE A 44 -4.39 -2.06 -1.38
N ARG A 45 -3.96 -1.40 -0.28
CA ARG A 45 -4.87 -0.75 0.66
C ARG A 45 -5.68 0.34 0.00
N GLY A 46 -5.05 1.21 -0.79
CA GLY A 46 -5.73 2.29 -1.50
C GLY A 46 -6.79 1.76 -2.47
N ARG A 47 -6.48 0.69 -3.22
CA ARG A 47 -7.46 0.04 -4.11
C ARG A 47 -8.62 -0.60 -3.35
N GLN A 48 -8.35 -1.24 -2.22
CA GLN A 48 -9.39 -1.85 -1.39
C GLN A 48 -10.31 -0.80 -0.77
N GLN A 49 -9.73 0.25 -0.17
CA GLN A 49 -10.48 1.36 0.42
C GLN A 49 -11.31 2.09 -0.63
N GLY A 50 -10.72 2.49 -1.76
CA GLY A 50 -11.45 3.18 -2.82
C GLY A 50 -12.57 2.33 -3.42
N ARG A 51 -12.39 1.01 -3.52
CA ARG A 51 -13.48 0.11 -3.94
C ARG A 51 -14.62 0.06 -2.91
N GLN A 52 -14.29 -0.01 -1.62
CA GLN A 52 -15.28 -0.07 -0.55
C GLN A 52 -16.05 1.25 -0.43
N GLU A 53 -15.35 2.38 -0.44
CA GLU A 53 -15.94 3.73 -0.43
C GLU A 53 -16.83 3.93 -1.66
N GLY A 54 -16.35 3.60 -2.86
CA GLY A 54 -17.15 3.72 -4.08
C GLY A 54 -18.41 2.86 -4.08
N ILE A 55 -18.36 1.64 -3.51
CA ILE A 55 -19.56 0.81 -3.34
C ILE A 55 -20.54 1.50 -2.38
N GLN A 56 -20.07 1.99 -1.22
CA GLN A 56 -20.94 2.66 -0.24
C GLN A 56 -21.58 3.93 -0.80
N GLU A 57 -20.79 4.79 -1.44
CA GLU A 57 -21.26 6.03 -2.06
C GLU A 57 -22.29 5.75 -3.16
N ASN A 58 -22.03 4.75 -4.01
CA ASN A 58 -22.97 4.37 -5.06
C ASN A 58 -24.27 3.78 -4.48
N THR A 59 -24.18 2.94 -3.45
CA THR A 59 -25.37 2.42 -2.74
C THR A 59 -26.23 3.54 -2.18
N ILE A 60 -25.61 4.55 -1.54
CA ILE A 60 -26.30 5.74 -1.02
C ILE A 60 -26.91 6.57 -2.16
N ALA A 61 -26.19 6.77 -3.26
CA ALA A 61 -26.68 7.50 -4.42
C ALA A 61 -27.91 6.83 -5.06
N ILE A 62 -27.89 5.50 -5.18
CA ILE A 62 -29.03 4.71 -5.65
C ILE A 62 -30.21 4.87 -4.71
N ALA A 63 -30.00 4.71 -3.39
CA ALA A 63 -31.07 4.86 -2.40
C ALA A 63 -31.73 6.25 -2.46
N ARG A 64 -30.93 7.33 -2.55
CA ARG A 64 -31.43 8.70 -2.74
C ARG A 64 -32.24 8.85 -4.02
N SER A 65 -31.74 8.32 -5.13
CA SER A 65 -32.46 8.35 -6.41
C SER A 65 -33.79 7.59 -6.33
N CYS A 66 -33.83 6.43 -5.66
CA CYS A 66 -35.07 5.67 -5.48
C CYS A 66 -36.09 6.45 -4.61
N LYS A 67 -35.63 7.08 -3.53
CA LYS A 67 -36.47 7.92 -2.66
C LYS A 67 -37.06 9.11 -3.44
N GLN A 68 -36.25 9.78 -4.26
CA GLN A 68 -36.70 10.86 -5.15
C GLN A 68 -37.75 10.41 -6.18
N LYS A 69 -37.66 9.16 -6.65
CA LYS A 69 -38.63 8.55 -7.56
C LYS A 69 -39.90 8.05 -6.86
N GLY A 70 -39.99 8.18 -5.53
CA GLY A 70 -41.17 7.82 -4.75
C GLY A 70 -41.33 6.32 -4.50
N LEU A 71 -40.23 5.53 -4.57
CA LEU A 71 -40.27 4.13 -4.17
C LEU A 71 -40.47 4.02 -2.65
N ASP A 72 -41.19 2.99 -2.21
CA ASP A 72 -41.38 2.72 -0.79
C ASP A 72 -40.11 2.20 -0.11
N VAL A 73 -40.03 2.36 1.21
CA VAL A 73 -38.83 2.02 1.99
C VAL A 73 -38.46 0.54 1.87
N GLU A 74 -39.43 -0.38 1.85
CA GLU A 74 -39.16 -1.82 1.74
C GLU A 74 -38.53 -2.18 0.39
N THR A 75 -39.02 -1.57 -0.69
CA THR A 75 -38.41 -1.74 -2.02
C THR A 75 -36.98 -1.17 -2.07
N ILE A 76 -36.73 -0.01 -1.45
CA ILE A 76 -35.38 0.59 -1.41
C ILE A 76 -34.42 -0.28 -0.60
N MET A 77 -34.88 -0.82 0.55
CA MET A 77 -34.12 -1.77 1.36
C MET A 77 -33.73 -3.00 0.55
N ALA A 78 -34.67 -3.59 -0.20
CA ALA A 78 -34.40 -4.76 -1.03
C ALA A 78 -33.34 -4.49 -2.12
N ILE A 79 -33.36 -3.31 -2.73
CA ILE A 79 -32.42 -2.91 -3.79
C ILE A 79 -31.03 -2.62 -3.24
N THR A 80 -30.96 -1.85 -2.16
CA THR A 80 -29.70 -1.25 -1.67
C THR A 80 -29.09 -1.97 -0.48
N GLN A 81 -29.86 -2.86 0.15
CA GLN A 81 -29.48 -3.57 1.37
C GLN A 81 -29.12 -2.64 2.55
N LEU A 82 -29.58 -1.38 2.49
CA LEU A 82 -29.50 -0.44 3.59
C LEU A 82 -30.59 -0.72 4.62
N SER A 83 -30.34 -0.33 5.87
CA SER A 83 -31.36 -0.39 6.90
C SER A 83 -32.48 0.63 6.63
N ARG A 84 -33.64 0.38 7.24
CA ARG A 84 -34.76 1.34 7.21
C ARG A 84 -34.30 2.69 7.74
N GLU A 85 -33.59 2.68 8.86
CA GLU A 85 -33.10 3.87 9.55
C GLU A 85 -32.17 4.69 8.64
N ASP A 86 -31.24 4.03 7.94
CA ASP A 86 -30.35 4.69 6.98
C ASP A 86 -31.15 5.35 5.86
N ILE A 87 -32.11 4.63 5.26
CA ILE A 87 -32.94 5.15 4.16
C ILE A 87 -33.83 6.32 4.60
N GLU A 88 -34.38 6.24 5.82
CA GLU A 88 -35.19 7.32 6.39
C GLU A 88 -34.35 8.58 6.63
N ALA A 89 -33.08 8.42 7.01
CA ALA A 89 -32.12 9.50 7.21
C ALA A 89 -31.53 10.13 5.92
N LEU A 90 -31.69 9.49 4.74
CA LEU A 90 -31.21 10.00 3.45
C LEU A 90 -32.00 11.18 2.90
#